data_AF-A0A174EX08-F1
#
_entry.id   AF-A0A174EX08-F1
#
_cell.length_a   1.000
_cell.length_b   1.000
_cell.length_c   1.000
_cell.angle_alpha   90.00
_cell.angle_beta   90.00
_cell.angle_gamma   90.00
#
_symmetry.space_group_name_H-M   'P 1'
#
loop_
_entity.id
_entity.type
_entity.pdbx_description
1 polymer ?
#
loop_
_entity_poly.entity_id
_entity_poly.type
_entity_poly.pdbx_seq_one_letter_code
_entity_poly.pdbx_strand_id
1 'polypeptide(L)' 'MEDVEVVVRCIPTSVVFECPYCEEENEYDYSEFCDLCGHPSDWDYEILECQKCGKKFEIQGQEWS' A
#
# COMPACT_ATOMS: atom_id res chain seq x y z
N MET A 1 -30.62 -17.93 24.67
CA MET A 1 -29.92 -16.80 24.04
C MET A 1 -29.41 -17.36 22.74
N GLU A 2 -29.97 -16.95 21.61
CA GLU A 2 -29.47 -17.39 20.30
C GLU A 2 -28.19 -16.61 20.01
N ASP A 3 -27.10 -17.34 19.75
CA ASP A 3 -25.83 -16.77 19.32
C ASP A 3 -26.02 -16.13 17.94
N VAL A 4 -25.90 -14.81 17.86
CA VAL A 4 -25.92 -14.07 16.60
C VAL A 4 -24.51 -14.04 16.04
N GLU A 5 -24.32 -14.63 14.86
CA GLU A 5 -23.06 -14.54 14.12
C GLU A 5 -22.91 -13.15 13.48
N VAL A 6 -21.78 -12.49 13.75
CA VAL A 6 -21.41 -11.20 13.14
C VAL A 6 -20.15 -11.39 12.33
N VAL A 7 -20.15 -10.89 11.09
CA VAL A 7 -18.98 -10.89 10.19
C VAL A 7 -18.41 -9.48 10.12
N VAL A 8 -17.17 -9.31 10.58
CA VAL A 8 -16.41 -8.07 10.41
C VAL A 8 -15.57 -8.19 9.14
N ARG A 9 -15.62 -7.18 8.27
CA ARG A 9 -14.79 -7.08 7.06
C ARG A 9 -13.92 -5.84 7.15
N CYS A 10 -12.61 -6.02 7.05
CA CYS A 10 -11.65 -4.93 6.94
C CYS A 10 -11.23 -4.80 5.48
N ILE A 11 -11.10 -3.57 5.00
CA ILE A 11 -10.59 -3.25 3.66
C ILE A 11 -9.44 -2.27 3.80
N PRO A 12 -8.40 -2.37 2.97
CA PRO A 12 -7.32 -1.39 2.96
C PRO A 12 -7.84 -0.03 2.50
N THR A 13 -7.37 1.03 3.17
CA THR A 13 -7.71 2.42 2.85
C THR A 13 -6.51 3.23 2.40
N SER A 14 -5.29 2.81 2.76
CA SER A 14 -4.06 3.50 2.40
C SER A 14 -2.91 2.51 2.16
N VAL A 15 -1.91 2.98 1.43
CA VAL A 15 -0.63 2.31 1.21
C VAL A 15 0.46 3.21 1.77
N VAL A 16 1.28 2.67 2.65
CA VAL A 16 2.35 3.41 3.31
C VAL A 16 3.67 2.67 3.10
N PHE A 17 4.72 3.41 2.74
CA PHE A 17 6.08 2.89 2.69
C PHE A 17 7.09 3.94 3.12
N GLU A 18 8.20 3.49 3.71
CA GLU A 18 9.32 4.37 4.07
C GLU A 18 10.35 4.42 2.92
N CYS A 19 10.77 5.62 2.54
CA CYS A 19 11.80 5.78 1.52
C CYS A 19 13.18 5.42 2.09
N PRO A 20 13.91 4.45 1.49
CA PRO A 20 15.20 3.98 2.02
C PRO A 20 16.35 5.00 1.89
N TYR A 21 16.13 6.13 1.22
CA TYR A 21 17.16 7.14 0.97
C TYR A 21 17.00 8.42 1.79
N CYS A 22 15.77 8.77 2.16
CA CYS A 22 15.48 10.03 2.86
C CYS A 22 14.59 9.84 4.09
N GLU A 23 14.25 8.59 4.41
CA GLU A 23 13.48 8.19 5.60
C GLU A 23 12.10 8.86 5.67
N GLU A 24 11.61 9.35 4.52
CA GLU A 24 10.26 9.90 4.42
C GLU A 24 9.25 8.76 4.34
N GLU A 25 8.24 8.84 5.19
CA GLU A 25 7.04 8.03 5.08
C GLU A 25 6.17 8.58 3.94
N ASN A 26 5.94 7.76 2.92
CA ASN A 26 5.10 8.12 1.79
C ASN A 26 3.76 7.41 2.00
N GLU A 27 2.68 8.19 2.02
CA GLU A 27 1.32 7.71 2.18
C GLU A 27 0.51 8.02 0.91
N TYR A 28 -0.23 7.01 0.44
CA TYR A 28 -1.13 7.08 -0.70
C TYR A 28 -2.51 6.56 -0.29
N ASP A 29 -3.56 7.17 -0.82
CA ASP A 29 -4.87 6.53 -0.81
C ASP A 29 -4.80 5.21 -1.59
N TYR A 30 -5.41 4.15 -1.06
CA TYR A 30 -5.33 2.83 -1.66
C TYR A 30 -5.92 2.79 -3.08
N SER A 31 -7.00 3.53 -3.32
CA SER A 31 -7.63 3.57 -4.64
C SER A 31 -6.78 4.33 -5.65
N GLU A 32 -6.21 5.47 -5.25
CA GLU A 32 -5.28 6.22 -6.11
C GLU A 32 -4.02 5.41 -6.41
N PHE A 33 -3.50 4.69 -5.43
CA PHE A 33 -2.36 3.79 -5.63
C PHE A 33 -2.69 2.66 -6.59
N CYS A 34 -3.91 2.10 -6.51
CA CYS A 34 -4.34 1.08 -7.45
C CYS A 34 -4.48 1.60 -8.89
N ASP A 35 -4.91 2.85 -9.08
CA ASP A 35 -4.97 3.47 -10.41
C ASP A 35 -3.57 3.70 -11.00
N LEU A 36 -2.55 3.88 -10.15
CA LEU A 36 -1.16 4.09 -10.55
C LEU A 36 -0.41 2.79 -10.84
N CYS A 37 -0.52 1.80 -9.94
CA CYS A 37 0.30 0.58 -9.93
C CYS A 37 -0.51 -0.70 -10.19
N GLY A 38 -1.80 -0.60 -10.49
CA GLY A 38 -2.67 -1.77 -10.66
C GLY A 38 -3.14 -2.34 -9.31
N HIS A 39 -3.62 -3.58 -9.30
CA HIS A 39 -4.11 -4.19 -8.06
C HIS A 39 -2.95 -4.72 -7.21
N PRO A 40 -3.16 -5.04 -5.93
CA PRO A 40 -2.07 -5.50 -5.06
C PRO A 40 -1.34 -6.76 -5.53
N SER A 41 -1.94 -7.54 -6.41
CA SER A 41 -1.29 -8.67 -7.08
C SER A 41 -0.30 -8.26 -8.17
N ASP A 42 -0.41 -7.04 -8.67
CA ASP A 42 0.39 -6.45 -9.73
C ASP A 42 1.51 -5.56 -9.18
N TRP A 43 1.52 -5.24 -7.88
CA TRP A 43 2.49 -4.32 -7.29
C TRP A 43 3.90 -4.90 -7.23
N ASP A 44 4.07 -6.22 -7.21
CA ASP A 44 5.41 -6.83 -7.22
C ASP A 44 6.18 -6.39 -8.46
N TYR A 45 7.41 -5.89 -8.24
CA TYR A 45 8.30 -5.36 -9.27
C TYR A 45 7.88 -4.01 -9.90
N GLU A 46 6.81 -3.37 -9.41
CA GLU A 46 6.45 -2.02 -9.85
C GLU A 46 7.43 -0.96 -9.31
N ILE A 47 7.64 0.09 -10.10
CA ILE A 47 8.56 1.18 -9.76
C ILE A 47 7.79 2.29 -9.04
N LEU A 48 8.09 2.51 -7.76
CA LEU A 48 7.60 3.63 -6.98
C LEU A 48 8.57 4.79 -6.98
N GLU A 49 8.02 6.00 -6.96
CA GLU A 49 8.77 7.24 -6.78
C GLU A 49 8.48 7.82 -5.39
N CYS A 50 9.52 8.19 -4.65
CA CYS A 50 9.34 8.92 -3.39
C CYS A 50 8.89 10.36 -3.67
N GLN A 51 7.79 10.79 -3.04
CA GLN A 51 7.20 12.13 -3.21
C GLN A 51 8.13 13.26 -2.76
N LYS A 52 9.08 12.97 -1.87
CA LYS A 52 10.01 13.97 -1.32
C LYS A 52 11.33 14.06 -2.09
N CYS A 53 12.01 12.93 -2.30
CA CYS A 53 13.34 12.93 -2.92
C CYS A 53 13.35 12.58 -4.41
N GLY A 54 12.21 12.16 -4.98
CA GLY A 54 12.06 11.81 -6.39
C GLY A 54 12.83 10.55 -6.81
N LYS A 55 13.40 9.79 -5.85
CA LYS A 55 14.09 8.54 -6.16
C LYS A 55 13.11 7.42 -6.43
N LYS A 56 13.49 6.56 -7.36
CA LYS A 56 12.72 5.41 -7.80
C LYS A 56 13.25 4.11 -7.22
N PHE A 57 12.37 3.20 -6.82
CA PHE A 57 12.72 1.88 -6.30
C PHE A 57 11.62 0.87 -6.63
N GLU A 58 12.02 -0.40 -6.72
CA GLU A 58 11.13 -1.50 -7.05
C GLU A 58 10.49 -2.06 -5.78
N ILE A 59 9.17 -2.29 -5.81
CA ILE A 59 8.46 -3.01 -4.75
C ILE A 59 8.94 -4.47 -4.74
N GLN A 60 9.49 -4.91 -3.60
CA GLN A 60 10.01 -6.27 -3.40
C GLN A 60 9.00 -7.22 -2.72
N GLY A 61 7.81 -6.72 -2.40
CA GLY A 61 6.76 -7.43 -1.69
C GLY A 61 5.87 -6.47 -0.90
N GLN A 62 4.71 -6.98 -0.46
CA GLN A 62 3.75 -6.25 0.36
C GLN A 62 3.40 -7.03 1.63
N GLU A 63 3.24 -6.31 2.73
CA GLU A 63 2.75 -6.86 4.00
C GLU A 63 1.41 -6.20 4.35
N TRP A 64 0.44 -7.03 4.76
CA TRP A 64 -0.88 -6.57 5.18
C TRP A 64 -0.94 -6.59 6.70
N SER A 65 -1.12 -5.43 7.33
CA SER A 65 -1.34 -5.28 8.77
C SER A 65 -2.81 -5.07 9.12
#